data_AF-A0A7V9DJD8-F1
#
_entry.id   AF-A0A7V9DJD8-F1
#
_cell.length_a   1.000
_cell.length_b   1.000
_cell.length_c   1.000
_cell.angle_alpha   90.00
_cell.angle_beta   90.00
_cell.angle_gamma   90.00
#
_symmetry.space_group_name_H-M   'P 1'
#
loop_
_entity.id
_entity.type
_entity.pdbx_description
1 polymer ?
#
loop_
_entity_poly.entity_id
_entity_poly.type
_entity_poly.pdbx_seq_one_letter_code
_entity_poly.pdbx_strand_id
1 'polypeptide(L)'
;QRAILLAYCQSNVAGMLLFHTHDEPGRSGWQSGLVYADGTPKRSLAPVRRAMEEAGLGTIGFCPLVSTAVTAFVTRDRTISLRCHRDCIYRARLVRLPLASTTVFRSGRAFAGKRMQITLGRNVSPGWYQLSLSLVHPTRPGKPLVRTSALFAVRGSSLPRSSSAAAATVLPFWLGP
;
A
#
# COMPACT_ATOMS: atom_id res chain seq x y z
N GLN A 1 -18.49 -22.43 -7.25
CA GLN A 1 -17.49 -22.34 -6.17
C GLN A 1 -16.91 -20.95 -6.03
N ARG A 2 -16.22 -20.41 -7.05
CA ARG A 2 -15.49 -19.12 -6.94
C ARG A 2 -16.35 -17.92 -6.53
N ALA A 3 -17.64 -17.91 -6.89
CA ALA A 3 -18.59 -16.90 -6.45
C ALA A 3 -18.81 -16.88 -4.92
N ILE A 4 -18.92 -18.06 -4.29
CA ILE A 4 -19.12 -18.17 -2.83
C ILE A 4 -17.87 -17.67 -2.09
N LEU A 5 -16.67 -18.08 -2.53
CA LEU A 5 -15.41 -17.57 -1.98
C LEU A 5 -15.30 -16.05 -2.12
N LEU A 6 -15.64 -15.50 -3.29
CA LEU A 6 -15.60 -14.06 -3.52
C LEU A 6 -16.57 -13.33 -2.58
N ALA A 7 -17.81 -13.80 -2.47
CA ALA A 7 -18.81 -13.25 -1.56
C ALA A 7 -18.33 -13.32 -0.10
N TYR A 8 -17.77 -14.46 0.33
CA TYR A 8 -17.21 -14.65 1.66
C TYR A 8 -16.07 -13.67 1.98
N CYS A 9 -15.27 -13.28 0.98
CA CYS A 9 -14.18 -12.35 1.18
C CYS A 9 -14.59 -10.86 1.20
N GLN A 10 -15.80 -10.50 0.78
CA GLN A 10 -16.28 -9.13 0.77
C GLN A 10 -16.82 -8.73 2.15
N SER A 11 -16.20 -7.73 2.80
CA SER A 11 -16.62 -7.31 4.16
C SER A 11 -17.99 -6.62 4.23
N ASN A 12 -18.57 -6.28 3.08
CA ASN A 12 -19.88 -5.62 2.96
C ASN A 12 -20.97 -6.56 2.42
N VAL A 13 -20.68 -7.86 2.27
CA VAL A 13 -21.67 -8.86 1.86
C VAL A 13 -22.20 -9.56 3.12
N ALA A 14 -23.51 -9.41 3.37
CA ALA A 14 -24.18 -10.06 4.49
C ALA A 14 -24.64 -11.50 4.15
N GLY A 15 -24.82 -11.81 2.87
CA GLY A 15 -25.28 -13.13 2.43
C GLY A 15 -25.29 -13.27 0.91
N MET A 16 -25.49 -14.50 0.45
CA MET A 16 -25.59 -14.87 -0.97
C MET A 16 -26.81 -15.76 -1.16
N LEU A 17 -27.71 -15.37 -2.07
CA LEU A 17 -28.85 -16.18 -2.47
C LEU A 17 -28.51 -16.96 -3.74
N LEU A 18 -28.69 -18.28 -3.72
CA LEU A 18 -28.68 -19.09 -4.93
C LEU A 18 -30.11 -19.17 -5.45
N PHE A 19 -30.35 -18.55 -6.60
CA PHE A 19 -31.69 -18.47 -7.18
C PHE A 19 -32.06 -19.82 -7.80
N HIS A 20 -33.08 -20.44 -7.20
CA HIS A 20 -33.57 -21.80 -7.42
C HIS A 20 -32.59 -22.92 -7.07
N THR A 21 -33.10 -23.94 -6.38
CA THR A 21 -32.39 -25.21 -6.15
C THR A 21 -32.62 -26.18 -7.31
N HIS A 22 -33.80 -26.14 -7.91
CA HIS A 22 -34.22 -26.97 -9.05
C HIS A 22 -34.51 -26.10 -10.27
N ASP A 23 -34.15 -26.61 -11.45
CA ASP A 23 -34.59 -26.01 -12.70
C ASP A 23 -36.10 -26.07 -12.86
N GLU A 24 -36.63 -25.11 -13.61
CA GLU A 24 -38.01 -25.18 -14.07
C GLU A 24 -38.14 -26.13 -15.27
N PRO A 25 -39.33 -26.76 -15.45
CA PRO A 25 -39.60 -27.58 -16.62
C PRO A 25 -39.50 -26.80 -17.93
N GLY A 26 -38.98 -27.46 -18.96
CA GLY A 26 -38.85 -26.88 -20.30
C GLY A 26 -37.64 -25.95 -20.46
N ARG A 27 -37.03 -25.94 -21.66
CA ARG A 27 -35.81 -25.18 -21.92
C ARG A 27 -35.96 -23.66 -21.81
N SER A 28 -37.19 -23.16 -21.85
CA SER A 28 -37.53 -21.73 -21.71
C SER A 28 -37.65 -21.28 -20.26
N GLY A 29 -37.73 -22.19 -19.28
CA GLY A 29 -37.78 -21.85 -17.85
C GLY A 29 -36.40 -21.58 -17.25
N TRP A 30 -36.35 -21.19 -15.97
CA TRP A 30 -35.09 -20.92 -15.27
C TRP A 30 -34.23 -22.19 -15.10
N GLN A 31 -33.04 -22.20 -15.71
CA GLN A 31 -32.10 -23.33 -15.68
C GLN A 31 -30.89 -23.10 -14.74
N SER A 32 -31.02 -22.19 -13.76
CA SER A 32 -29.96 -21.82 -12.81
C SER A 32 -29.84 -22.74 -11.59
N GLY A 33 -30.74 -23.74 -11.48
CA GLY A 33 -30.77 -24.68 -10.37
C GLY A 33 -29.50 -25.52 -10.26
N LEU A 34 -29.31 -26.13 -9.08
CA LEU A 34 -28.26 -27.12 -8.83
C LEU A 34 -28.74 -28.56 -9.13
N VAL A 35 -30.04 -28.72 -9.32
CA VAL A 35 -30.73 -29.96 -9.64
C VAL A 35 -31.58 -29.68 -10.89
N TYR A 36 -31.63 -30.61 -11.83
CA TYR A 36 -32.52 -30.53 -12.99
C TYR A 36 -33.99 -30.66 -12.56
N ALA A 37 -34.93 -30.32 -13.44
CA ALA A 37 -36.36 -30.37 -13.15
C ALA A 37 -36.88 -31.79 -12.82
N ASP A 38 -36.18 -32.84 -13.28
CA ASP A 38 -36.46 -34.25 -12.98
C ASP A 38 -35.87 -34.74 -11.64
N GLY A 39 -35.21 -33.86 -10.88
CA GLY A 39 -34.54 -34.19 -9.62
C GLY A 39 -33.12 -34.72 -9.78
N THR A 40 -32.62 -34.89 -11.01
CA THR A 40 -31.25 -35.33 -11.26
C THR A 40 -30.25 -34.24 -10.82
N PRO A 41 -29.24 -34.54 -9.98
CA PRO A 41 -28.29 -33.53 -9.54
C PRO A 41 -27.38 -33.08 -10.69
N LYS A 42 -27.16 -31.77 -10.81
CA LYS A 42 -26.15 -31.25 -11.74
C LYS A 42 -24.75 -31.49 -11.18
N ARG A 43 -23.75 -31.52 -12.08
CA ARG A 43 -22.32 -31.57 -11.71
C ARG A 43 -21.90 -30.43 -10.78
N SER A 44 -22.64 -29.31 -10.77
CA SER A 44 -22.40 -28.17 -9.89
C SER A 44 -22.88 -28.37 -8.44
N LEU A 45 -23.75 -29.34 -8.15
CA LEU A 45 -24.35 -29.52 -6.81
C LEU A 45 -23.30 -29.81 -5.74
N ALA A 46 -22.54 -30.91 -5.90
CA ALA A 46 -21.50 -31.32 -4.95
C ALA A 46 -20.47 -30.22 -4.66
N PRO A 47 -19.89 -29.54 -5.67
CA PRO A 47 -18.93 -28.47 -5.40
C PRO A 47 -19.55 -27.22 -4.76
N VAL A 48 -20.81 -26.90 -5.04
CA VAL A 48 -21.50 -25.78 -4.38
C VAL A 48 -21.78 -26.12 -2.92
N ARG A 49 -22.27 -27.33 -2.63
CA ARG A 49 -22.51 -27.81 -1.27
C ARG A 49 -21.23 -27.74 -0.43
N ARG A 50 -20.12 -28.30 -0.94
CA ARG A 50 -18.82 -28.25 -0.27
C ARG A 50 -18.37 -26.82 0.03
N ALA A 51 -18.50 -25.90 -0.94
CA ALA A 51 -18.14 -24.50 -0.71
C ALA A 51 -19.00 -23.83 0.36
N MET A 52 -20.29 -24.17 0.46
CA MET A 52 -21.16 -23.67 1.52
C MET A 52 -20.76 -24.20 2.90
N GLU A 53 -20.40 -25.49 3.00
CA GLU A 53 -19.90 -26.11 4.23
C GLU A 53 -18.57 -25.50 4.67
N GLU A 54 -17.61 -25.37 3.74
CA GLU A 54 -16.32 -24.71 4.00
C GLU A 54 -16.52 -23.24 4.43
N ALA A 55 -17.50 -22.53 3.85
CA ALA A 55 -17.82 -21.16 4.26
C ALA A 55 -18.41 -21.10 5.68
N GLY A 56 -19.31 -22.03 6.02
CA GLY A 56 -19.90 -22.14 7.36
C GLY A 56 -18.87 -22.49 8.44
N LEU A 57 -17.86 -23.28 8.09
CA LEU A 57 -16.73 -23.63 8.97
C LEU A 57 -15.62 -22.56 8.96
N GLY A 58 -15.71 -21.54 8.10
CA GLY A 58 -14.69 -20.52 7.94
C GLY A 58 -13.39 -21.00 7.28
N THR A 59 -13.43 -22.15 6.61
CA THR A 59 -12.27 -22.80 5.95
C THR A 59 -12.25 -22.59 4.43
N ILE A 60 -13.22 -21.84 3.88
CA ILE A 60 -13.29 -21.55 2.44
C ILE A 60 -12.14 -20.64 2.00
N GLY A 61 -11.03 -21.28 1.63
CA GLY A 61 -9.87 -20.62 1.03
C GLY A 61 -9.29 -19.45 1.82
N PHE A 62 -8.42 -18.70 1.16
CA PHE A 62 -7.77 -17.52 1.73
C PHE A 62 -8.36 -16.24 1.15
N CYS A 63 -8.79 -15.33 2.02
CA CYS A 63 -9.30 -14.02 1.64
C CYS A 63 -8.22 -12.94 1.76
N PRO A 64 -7.60 -12.49 0.66
CA PRO A 64 -6.67 -11.38 0.70
C PRO A 64 -7.40 -10.09 1.09
N LEU A 65 -6.82 -9.32 2.01
CA LEU A 65 -7.31 -8.01 2.39
C LEU A 65 -6.42 -6.92 1.80
N VAL A 66 -7.04 -5.98 1.09
CA VAL A 66 -6.37 -4.77 0.63
C VAL A 66 -6.29 -3.80 1.80
N SER A 67 -5.08 -3.34 2.11
CA SER A 67 -4.88 -2.31 3.14
C SER A 67 -5.46 -0.98 2.68
N THR A 68 -6.15 -0.28 3.58
CA THR A 68 -6.58 1.11 3.37
C THR A 68 -5.94 1.99 4.44
N ALA A 69 -5.46 3.16 4.02
CA ALA A 69 -4.79 4.10 4.90
C ALA A 69 -4.93 5.53 4.39
N VAL A 70 -4.94 6.48 5.33
CA VAL A 70 -4.73 7.90 5.05
C VAL A 70 -3.24 8.20 5.17
N THR A 71 -2.66 8.86 4.17
CA THR A 71 -1.22 9.12 4.10
C THR A 71 -0.94 10.57 3.76
N ALA A 72 0.10 11.15 4.38
CA ALA A 72 0.60 12.48 4.07
C ALA A 72 2.13 12.45 3.96
N PHE A 73 2.67 13.27 3.08
CA PHE A 73 4.10 13.34 2.77
C PHE A 73 4.63 14.75 3.05
N VAL A 74 5.69 14.84 3.86
CA VAL A 74 6.40 16.10 4.13
C VAL A 74 7.81 15.94 3.55
N THR A 75 8.04 16.55 2.37
CA THR A 75 9.28 16.36 1.60
C THR A 75 10.49 17.04 2.23
N ARG A 76 10.31 18.21 2.87
CA ARG A 76 11.38 18.97 3.56
C ARG A 76 12.11 18.12 4.60
N ASP A 77 11.36 17.41 5.43
CA ASP A 77 11.89 16.56 6.50
C ASP A 77 11.99 15.08 6.10
N ARG A 78 11.56 14.73 4.87
CA ARG A 78 11.44 13.35 4.38
C ARG A 78 10.63 12.48 5.34
N THR A 79 9.50 13.02 5.79
CA THR A 79 8.61 12.37 6.75
C THR A 79 7.34 11.90 6.05
N ILE A 80 6.94 10.67 6.35
CA ILE A 80 5.68 10.06 5.91
C ILE A 80 4.79 9.88 7.13
N SER A 81 3.62 10.51 7.14
CA SER A 81 2.58 10.25 8.14
C SER A 81 1.58 9.27 7.57
N LEU A 82 1.21 8.24 8.32
CA LEU A 82 0.20 7.27 7.92
C LEU A 82 -0.74 6.91 9.08
N ARG A 83 -1.97 6.57 8.74
CA ARG A 83 -2.96 5.96 9.64
C ARG A 83 -3.68 4.86 8.88
N CYS A 84 -3.44 3.61 9.24
CA CYS A 84 -4.11 2.48 8.62
C CYS A 84 -5.49 2.25 9.25
N HIS A 85 -6.47 1.84 8.45
CA HIS A 85 -7.81 1.50 8.95
C HIS A 85 -7.81 0.18 9.73
N ARG A 86 -6.96 -0.77 9.31
CA ARG A 86 -6.65 -2.03 10.01
C ARG A 86 -5.15 -2.10 10.25
N ASP A 87 -4.69 -3.07 11.02
CA ASP A 87 -3.26 -3.33 11.14
C ASP A 87 -2.63 -3.54 9.76
N CYS A 88 -1.43 -3.00 9.58
CA CYS A 88 -0.71 -3.04 8.31
C CYS A 88 0.79 -3.17 8.53
N ILE A 89 1.48 -3.89 7.65
CA ILE A 89 2.94 -3.84 7.53
C ILE A 89 3.28 -2.80 6.48
N TYR A 90 4.22 -1.91 6.79
CA TYR A 90 4.64 -0.84 5.89
C TYR A 90 6.10 -1.00 5.46
N ARG A 91 6.39 -0.50 4.26
CA ARG A 91 7.74 -0.24 3.75
C ARG A 91 7.79 1.18 3.17
N ALA A 92 8.47 2.07 3.89
CA ALA A 92 8.73 3.44 3.51
C ALA A 92 10.13 3.54 2.89
N ARG A 93 10.25 4.22 1.75
CA ARG A 93 11.48 4.35 0.96
C ARG A 93 11.68 5.77 0.48
N LEU A 94 12.93 6.20 0.48
CA LEU A 94 13.39 7.39 -0.19
C LEU A 94 14.08 6.93 -1.47
N VAL A 95 13.49 7.25 -2.61
CA VAL A 95 13.91 6.79 -3.93
C VAL A 95 14.61 7.93 -4.65
N ARG A 96 15.84 7.72 -5.12
CA ARG A 96 16.63 8.66 -5.91
C ARG A 96 16.35 8.46 -7.39
N LEU A 97 16.24 9.56 -8.13
CA LEU A 97 15.96 9.58 -9.56
C LEU A 97 17.17 10.05 -10.39
N PRO A 98 17.23 9.70 -11.69
CA PRO A 98 16.23 8.93 -12.46
C PRO A 98 16.34 7.40 -12.31
N LEU A 99 17.43 6.89 -11.71
CA LEU A 99 17.70 5.45 -11.60
C LEU A 99 16.72 4.66 -10.71
N ALA A 100 15.76 5.33 -10.07
CA ALA A 100 14.80 4.76 -9.13
C ALA A 100 15.44 3.92 -8.01
N SER A 101 16.66 4.28 -7.59
CA SER A 101 17.40 3.55 -6.56
C SER A 101 16.93 3.93 -5.15
N THR A 102 16.74 2.95 -4.29
CA THR A 102 16.35 3.22 -2.89
C THR A 102 17.58 3.66 -2.10
N THR A 103 17.60 4.90 -1.59
CA THR A 103 18.70 5.43 -0.77
C THR A 103 18.53 5.10 0.70
N VAL A 104 17.30 5.22 1.21
CA VAL A 104 16.96 4.93 2.61
C VAL A 104 15.64 4.19 2.63
N PHE A 105 15.50 3.22 3.55
CA PHE A 105 14.22 2.61 3.82
C PHE A 105 13.99 2.37 5.32
N ARG A 106 12.71 2.28 5.67
CA ARG A 106 12.21 1.88 6.99
C ARG A 106 11.01 0.98 6.79
N SER A 107 10.88 -0.04 7.61
CA SER A 107 9.74 -0.95 7.62
C SER A 107 9.30 -1.22 9.04
N GLY A 108 8.05 -1.65 9.19
CA GLY A 108 7.50 -1.97 10.49
C GLY A 108 6.01 -2.28 10.41
N ARG A 109 5.37 -2.32 11.58
CA ARG A 109 3.93 -2.52 11.71
C ARG A 109 3.29 -1.23 12.20
N ALA A 110 2.17 -0.86 11.61
CA ALA A 110 1.30 0.18 12.14
C ALA A 110 -0.04 -0.43 12.54
N PHE A 111 -0.54 0.03 13.69
CA PHE A 111 -1.77 -0.48 14.28
C PHE A 111 -2.99 0.29 13.79
N ALA A 112 -4.12 -0.40 13.71
CA ALA A 112 -5.40 0.17 13.29
C ALA A 112 -5.72 1.48 14.03
N GLY A 113 -6.11 2.52 13.29
CA GLY A 113 -6.54 3.82 13.82
C GLY A 113 -5.44 4.70 14.40
N LYS A 114 -4.24 4.18 14.68
CA LYS A 114 -3.13 4.97 15.24
C LYS A 114 -2.38 5.72 14.13
N ARG A 115 -2.16 7.02 14.34
CA ARG A 115 -1.30 7.83 13.46
C ARG A 115 0.16 7.54 13.78
N MET A 116 0.96 7.35 12.75
CA MET A 116 2.39 7.07 12.85
C MET A 116 3.16 7.95 11.88
N GLN A 117 4.36 8.38 12.28
CA GLN A 117 5.26 9.16 11.44
C GLN A 117 6.57 8.41 11.23
N ILE A 118 7.07 8.45 9.99
CA ILE A 118 8.30 7.77 9.58
C ILE A 118 9.21 8.78 8.92
N THR A 119 10.37 9.05 9.51
CA THR A 119 11.37 9.96 8.95
C THR A 119 12.49 9.17 8.28
N LEU A 120 12.75 9.43 7.00
CA LEU A 120 13.69 8.67 6.16
C LEU A 120 15.09 9.28 6.09
N GLY A 121 15.61 9.72 7.24
CA GLY A 121 16.97 10.24 7.41
C GLY A 121 17.16 11.68 6.90
N ARG A 122 18.08 12.42 7.51
CA ARG A 122 18.33 13.83 7.20
C ARG A 122 19.52 14.09 6.25
N ASN A 123 20.48 13.17 6.20
CA ASN A 123 21.71 13.33 5.44
C ASN A 123 21.64 12.45 4.19
N VAL A 124 21.26 13.05 3.06
CA VAL A 124 21.25 12.37 1.76
C VAL A 124 21.95 13.27 0.75
N SER A 125 22.58 12.66 -0.25
CA SER A 125 23.28 13.43 -1.27
C SER A 125 22.33 14.35 -2.03
N PRO A 126 22.82 15.46 -2.59
CA PRO A 126 22.01 16.31 -3.44
C PRO A 126 21.47 15.53 -4.65
N GLY A 127 20.27 15.88 -5.10
CA GLY A 127 19.62 15.24 -6.24
C GLY A 127 18.10 15.23 -6.17
N TRP A 128 17.48 14.51 -7.10
CA TRP A 128 16.02 14.37 -7.18
C TRP A 128 15.56 13.11 -6.46
N TYR A 129 14.49 13.27 -5.67
CA TYR A 129 13.96 12.22 -4.80
C TYR A 129 12.43 12.13 -4.84
N GLN A 130 11.94 10.96 -4.43
CA GLN A 130 10.53 10.68 -4.17
C GLN A 130 10.38 9.85 -2.89
N LEU A 131 9.38 10.15 -2.07
CA LEU A 131 8.97 9.29 -0.96
C LEU A 131 8.00 8.22 -1.49
N SER A 132 8.23 6.96 -1.15
CA SER A 132 7.37 5.83 -1.53
C SER A 132 6.97 5.05 -0.27
N LEU A 133 5.68 4.78 -0.14
CA LEU A 133 5.10 3.97 0.93
C LEU A 133 4.35 2.79 0.30
N SER A 134 4.64 1.58 0.76
CA SER A 134 3.90 0.36 0.43
C SER A 134 3.30 -0.24 1.69
N LEU A 135 2.04 -0.65 1.64
CA LEU A 135 1.29 -1.21 2.78
C LEU A 135 0.62 -2.53 2.41
N VAL A 136 0.68 -3.52 3.30
CA VAL A 136 -0.02 -4.83 3.17
C VAL A 136 -0.64 -5.25 4.49
N HIS A 137 -1.69 -6.08 4.46
CA HIS A 137 -2.30 -6.63 5.67
C HIS A 137 -1.38 -7.71 6.27
N PRO A 138 -1.13 -7.73 7.60
CA PRO A 138 -0.10 -8.58 8.21
C PRO A 138 -0.36 -10.08 8.08
N THR A 139 -1.62 -10.50 8.20
CA THR A 139 -2.00 -11.94 8.20
C THR A 139 -2.74 -12.37 6.94
N ARG A 140 -3.17 -11.41 6.12
CA ARG A 140 -4.01 -11.64 4.94
C ARG A 140 -3.59 -10.73 3.78
N PRO A 141 -2.32 -10.77 3.35
CA PRO A 141 -1.80 -9.83 2.36
C PRO A 141 -2.58 -9.89 1.04
N GLY A 142 -3.25 -8.80 0.69
CA GLY A 142 -3.73 -8.54 -0.67
C GLY A 142 -2.73 -7.74 -1.50
N LYS A 143 -3.20 -7.19 -2.63
CA LYS A 143 -2.40 -6.29 -3.46
C LYS A 143 -1.87 -5.12 -2.60
N PRO A 144 -0.56 -4.82 -2.64
CA PRO A 144 -0.01 -3.72 -1.85
C PRO A 144 -0.64 -2.38 -2.19
N LEU A 145 -1.03 -1.63 -1.17
CA LEU A 145 -1.40 -0.22 -1.32
C LEU A 145 -0.12 0.59 -1.43
N VAL A 146 0.14 1.16 -2.61
CA VAL A 146 1.29 2.02 -2.86
C VAL A 146 0.86 3.48 -2.94
N ARG A 147 1.62 4.35 -2.27
CA ARG A 147 1.46 5.80 -2.29
C ARG A 147 2.83 6.45 -2.47
N THR A 148 2.90 7.52 -3.24
CA THR A 148 4.12 8.25 -3.51
C THR A 148 3.90 9.75 -3.35
N SER A 149 4.96 10.47 -3.00
CA SER A 149 4.95 11.93 -3.01
C SER A 149 5.15 12.49 -4.41
N ALA A 150 4.93 13.79 -4.56
CA ALA A 150 5.55 14.57 -5.64
C ALA A 150 7.08 14.45 -5.58
N LEU A 151 7.73 14.66 -6.72
CA LEU A 151 9.19 14.72 -6.81
C LEU A 151 9.71 15.96 -6.10
N PHE A 152 10.87 15.86 -5.46
CA PHE A 152 11.51 17.00 -4.80
C PHE A 152 13.03 16.93 -4.91
N ALA A 153 13.66 18.09 -4.96
CA ALA A 153 15.11 18.21 -4.97
C ALA A 153 15.64 18.36 -3.54
N VAL A 154 16.70 17.61 -3.22
CA VAL A 154 17.54 17.85 -2.07
C VAL A 154 18.72 18.68 -2.54
N ARG A 155 18.90 19.85 -1.93
CA ARG A 155 20.04 20.74 -2.20
C ARG A 155 21.17 20.43 -1.22
N GLY A 156 22.41 20.51 -1.68
CA GLY A 156 23.56 20.53 -0.77
C GLY A 156 23.50 21.78 0.09
N SER A 157 23.91 21.67 1.36
CA SER A 157 24.25 22.85 2.14
C SER A 157 25.42 23.53 1.45
N SER A 158 25.17 24.66 0.79
CA SER A 158 26.27 25.53 0.35
C SER A 158 27.06 25.93 1.59
N LEU A 159 28.37 25.68 1.61
CA LEU A 159 29.28 26.31 2.57
C LEU A 159 29.00 27.83 2.56
N PRO A 160 28.97 28.51 3.73
CA PRO A 160 28.93 29.96 3.74
C PRO A 160 30.15 30.46 2.96
N ARG A 161 29.90 31.26 1.93
CA ARG A 161 30.93 31.90 1.12
C ARG A 161 31.82 32.69 2.08
N SER A 162 33.07 32.24 2.30
CA SER A 162 34.00 33.02 3.10
C SER A 162 34.23 34.34 2.37
N SER A 163 33.83 35.43 3.00
CA SER A 163 34.22 36.77 2.59
C SER A 163 35.71 36.91 2.87
N SER A 164 36.54 36.68 1.85
CA SER A 164 37.93 37.13 1.85
C SER A 164 37.91 38.66 1.82
N ALA A 165 37.98 39.29 3.00
CA ALA A 165 38.34 40.68 3.11
C ALA A 165 39.88 40.75 2.98
N ALA A 166 40.35 41.08 1.79
CA ALA A 166 41.74 41.47 1.58
C ALA A 166 41.98 42.78 2.35
N ALA A 167 42.63 42.69 3.51
CA ALA A 167 43.21 43.84 4.17
C ALA A 167 44.49 44.22 3.42
N ALA A 168 44.43 45.34 2.70
CA ALA A 168 45.59 45.93 2.05
C ALA A 168 46.58 46.40 3.13
N THR A 169 47.77 45.81 3.14
CA THR A 169 48.93 46.27 3.90
C THR A 169 49.39 47.61 3.37
N VAL A 170 49.25 48.67 4.15
CA VAL A 170 49.92 49.96 3.90
C VAL A 170 51.20 49.98 4.72
N LEU A 171 52.35 49.93 4.05
CA LEU A 171 53.67 50.21 4.65
C LEU A 171 53.95 51.71 4.53
N PRO A 172 54.37 52.41 5.60
CA PRO A 172 54.92 53.74 5.46
C PRO A 172 56.41 53.64 5.07
N PHE A 173 56.72 54.21 3.91
CA PHE A 173 58.06 54.52 3.43
C PHE A 173 58.60 55.70 4.26
N TRP A 174 59.71 55.51 4.99
CA TRP A 174 60.55 56.59 5.48
C TRP A 174 61.93 56.47 4.82
N LEU A 175 62.24 57.44 3.97
CA LEU A 175 63.58 57.74 3.47
C LEU A 175 64.01 59.05 4.12
N GLY A 176 65.21 59.06 4.72
CA GLY A 176 65.89 60.25 5.23
C GLY A 176 66.27 61.25 4.13
N PRO A 177 67.07 62.27 4.43
CA PRO A 177 68.34 62.15 5.14
C PRO A 177 68.42 62.85 6.51
#